data_AF-A0AA39MVK1-F1
#
_entry.id   AF-A0AA39MVK1-F1
#
_cell.length_a   1.000
_cell.length_b   1.000
_cell.length_c   1.000
_cell.angle_alpha   90.00
_cell.angle_beta   90.00
_cell.angle_gamma   90.00
#
_symmetry.space_group_name_H-M   'P 1'
#
loop_
_entity.id
_entity.type
_entity.pdbx_description
1 polymer ?
#
loop_
_entity_poly.entity_id
_entity_poly.type
_entity_poly.pdbx_seq_one_letter_code
_entity_poly.pdbx_strand_id
1 'polypeptide(L)'
;MDVPPSYSAQPSGVAESDELPYPLFIGRGAIQTPFAIISQIKSHLCLLKHFAFLKERVKGVDRSKYRDAPEDKERRWSWFVGFERWCKELTSADEMDFANQCLPPVDVIMVWHAYLLNPAYDLHGGILKTPYETNTSRYLRVFQDLEQTCYTIDSPPSDARVQTQLQKTHVPYDPFESAIILTDREIACPQCLKKVNVRLADSNGTGYLQQDFRTRCTGCWLTITKEKLAFHKFVKDLVGPNDVLTGTLHTLDNTENSRRAKVVSDHECIRRDKIFSLDLIGAVLRQGSFVDKMHKLGWTEPDFFSSSEDEVALKHCTARYHA
;
A
#
# COMPACT_ATOMS: atom_id res chain seq x y z
N MET A 1 32.72 -1.16 -27.34
CA MET A 1 32.03 -2.18 -26.53
C MET A 1 32.76 -2.21 -25.21
N ASP A 2 32.27 -1.44 -24.25
CA ASP A 2 32.95 -1.27 -22.96
C ASP A 2 32.59 -2.44 -22.05
N VAL A 3 33.61 -3.24 -21.75
CA VAL A 3 33.52 -4.34 -20.79
C VAL A 3 33.48 -3.73 -19.38
N PRO A 4 32.49 -4.05 -18.53
CA PRO A 4 32.46 -3.56 -17.17
C PRO A 4 33.63 -4.15 -16.35
N PRO A 5 34.15 -3.42 -15.35
CA PRO A 5 35.33 -3.85 -14.61
C PRO A 5 35.07 -5.13 -13.82
N SER A 6 36.02 -6.06 -13.89
CA SER A 6 36.06 -7.28 -13.08
C SER A 6 36.47 -6.91 -11.66
N TYR A 7 35.58 -7.16 -10.69
CA TYR A 7 35.91 -7.08 -9.27
C TYR A 7 36.52 -8.40 -8.82
N SER A 8 37.86 -8.47 -8.80
CA SER A 8 38.58 -9.53 -8.10
C SER A 8 38.81 -9.10 -6.65
N ALA A 9 38.01 -9.63 -5.73
CA ALA A 9 38.25 -9.48 -4.30
C ALA A 9 39.45 -10.35 -3.89
N GLN A 10 40.57 -9.73 -3.50
CA GLN A 10 41.61 -10.45 -2.77
C GLN A 10 41.20 -10.52 -1.29
N PRO A 11 41.27 -11.70 -0.64
CA PRO A 11 40.98 -11.82 0.77
C PRO A 11 42.14 -11.24 1.60
N SER A 12 41.99 -10.00 2.07
CA SER A 12 42.83 -9.46 3.14
C SER A 12 42.37 -10.07 4.47
N GLY A 13 43.19 -10.97 5.01
CA GLY A 13 42.95 -11.71 6.26
C GLY A 13 43.07 -10.83 7.51
N VAL A 14 42.09 -9.94 7.71
CA VAL A 14 41.85 -9.28 8.99
C VAL A 14 40.40 -9.57 9.34
N ALA A 15 40.17 -10.19 10.50
CA ALA A 15 38.85 -10.33 11.07
C ALA A 15 38.37 -8.93 11.49
N GLU A 16 37.86 -8.15 10.52
CA GLU A 16 37.12 -6.93 10.80
C GLU A 16 35.81 -7.34 11.46
N SER A 17 35.54 -6.73 12.62
CA SER A 17 34.22 -6.79 13.24
C SER A 17 33.19 -6.34 12.21
N ASP A 18 32.31 -7.28 11.84
CA ASP A 18 31.33 -7.21 10.76
C ASP A 18 30.15 -6.24 11.01
N GLU A 19 30.22 -5.44 12.07
CA GLU A 19 29.22 -4.45 12.46
C GLU A 19 29.68 -3.05 12.09
N LEU A 20 28.78 -2.29 11.43
CA LEU A 20 29.03 -0.87 11.15
C LEU A 20 29.31 -0.13 12.46
N PRO A 21 30.42 0.61 12.57
CA PRO A 21 30.73 1.34 13.80
C PRO A 21 29.76 2.52 13.94
N TYR A 22 28.93 2.48 14.98
CA TYR A 22 28.10 3.61 15.41
C TYR A 22 28.79 4.36 16.56
N PRO A 23 28.70 5.69 16.64
CA PRO A 23 27.82 6.55 15.84
C PRO A 23 28.33 6.89 14.44
N LEU A 24 27.42 6.92 13.46
CA LEU A 24 27.66 7.39 12.10
C LEU A 24 27.36 8.89 12.02
N PHE A 25 28.33 9.69 11.56
CA PHE A 25 28.17 11.14 11.46
C PHE A 25 27.73 11.55 10.04
N ILE A 26 26.51 12.09 9.92
CA ILE A 26 26.02 12.73 8.69
C ILE A 26 25.90 14.24 8.94
N GLY A 27 26.80 15.02 8.34
CA GLY A 27 26.87 16.46 8.55
C GLY A 27 27.14 16.82 10.02
N ARG A 28 26.23 17.56 10.67
CA ARG A 28 26.31 17.90 12.11
C ARG A 28 25.55 16.93 13.02
N GLY A 29 24.84 15.95 12.45
CA GLY A 29 24.06 14.96 13.20
C GLY A 29 24.83 13.67 13.42
N ALA A 30 24.70 13.09 14.61
CA ALA A 30 25.24 11.77 14.94
C ALA A 30 24.09 10.75 14.99
N ILE A 31 24.16 9.72 14.15
CA ILE A 31 23.26 8.57 14.17
C ILE A 31 23.83 7.58 15.18
N GLN A 32 23.16 7.44 16.31
CA GLN A 32 23.59 6.56 17.41
C GLN A 32 23.24 5.09 17.16
N THR A 33 22.25 4.82 16.33
CA THR A 33 21.73 3.48 16.03
C THR A 33 21.35 3.37 14.55
N PRO A 34 21.51 2.19 13.92
CA PRO A 34 21.08 1.97 12.54
C PRO A 34 19.60 2.35 12.35
N PHE A 35 19.28 3.09 11.29
CA PHE A 35 17.88 3.32 10.89
C PHE A 35 17.21 2.05 10.32
N ALA A 36 18.02 1.11 9.83
CA ALA A 36 17.58 -0.18 9.32
C ALA A 36 18.62 -1.22 9.70
N ILE A 37 18.19 -2.34 10.28
CA ILE A 37 19.05 -3.49 10.60
C ILE A 37 18.79 -4.66 9.65
N ILE A 38 19.79 -5.52 9.48
CA ILE A 38 19.75 -6.63 8.50
C ILE A 38 18.54 -7.55 8.73
N SER A 39 18.19 -7.86 9.99
CA SER A 39 17.00 -8.67 10.30
C SER A 39 15.71 -8.01 9.80
N GLN A 40 15.55 -6.70 9.95
CA GLN A 40 14.40 -5.97 9.42
C GLN A 40 14.36 -6.01 7.89
N ILE A 41 15.51 -5.92 7.23
CA ILE A 41 15.59 -6.03 5.76
C ILE A 41 15.18 -7.43 5.31
N LYS A 42 15.67 -8.49 5.98
CA LYS A 42 15.27 -9.88 5.71
C LYS A 42 13.76 -10.08 5.92
N SER A 43 13.19 -9.55 7.01
CA SER A 43 11.74 -9.61 7.25
C SER A 43 10.94 -8.84 6.21
N HIS A 44 11.46 -7.71 5.71
CA HIS A 44 10.82 -6.99 4.61
C HIS A 44 10.88 -7.76 3.28
N LEU A 45 12.01 -8.39 2.96
CA LEU A 45 12.14 -9.27 1.79
C LEU A 45 11.16 -10.47 1.87
N CYS A 46 10.94 -11.02 3.07
CA CYS A 46 9.91 -12.02 3.32
C CYS A 46 8.50 -11.49 3.03
N LEU A 47 8.18 -10.26 3.44
CA LEU A 47 6.92 -9.62 3.06
C LEU A 47 6.79 -9.47 1.53
N LEU A 48 7.86 -9.06 0.83
CA LEU A 48 7.86 -8.94 -0.63
C LEU A 48 7.66 -10.30 -1.32
N LYS A 49 8.19 -11.40 -0.76
CA LYS A 49 7.94 -12.77 -1.22
C LYS A 49 6.45 -13.09 -1.22
N HIS A 50 5.73 -12.77 -0.14
CA HIS A 50 4.27 -12.97 -0.07
C HIS A 50 3.53 -12.17 -1.14
N PHE A 51 3.94 -10.93 -1.41
CA PHE A 51 3.36 -10.12 -2.48
C PHE A 51 3.63 -10.71 -3.87
N ALA A 52 4.85 -11.23 -4.10
CA ALA A 52 5.20 -11.89 -5.36
C ALA A 52 4.32 -13.12 -5.60
N PHE A 53 4.20 -14.01 -4.61
CA PHE A 53 3.34 -15.19 -4.70
C PHE A 53 1.87 -14.86 -4.89
N LEU A 54 1.36 -13.86 -4.17
CA LEU A 54 -0.01 -13.39 -4.37
C LEU A 54 -0.22 -12.94 -5.82
N LYS A 55 0.72 -12.16 -6.36
CA LYS A 55 0.65 -11.66 -7.73
C LYS A 55 0.73 -12.78 -8.77
N GLU A 56 1.58 -13.78 -8.57
CA GLU A 56 1.65 -14.96 -9.44
C GLU A 56 0.35 -15.75 -9.45
N ARG A 57 -0.23 -15.99 -8.26
CA ARG A 57 -1.55 -16.63 -8.14
C ARG A 57 -2.63 -15.82 -8.87
N VAL A 58 -2.63 -14.49 -8.72
CA VAL A 58 -3.56 -13.59 -9.43
C VAL A 58 -3.37 -13.66 -10.94
N LYS A 59 -2.13 -13.72 -11.44
CA LYS A 59 -1.84 -13.93 -12.87
C LYS A 59 -2.32 -15.29 -13.37
N GLY A 60 -2.28 -16.31 -12.51
CA GLY A 60 -2.66 -17.69 -12.79
C GLY A 60 -4.14 -18.04 -12.64
N VAL A 61 -5.01 -17.08 -12.25
CA VAL A 61 -6.44 -17.39 -12.02
C VAL A 61 -7.14 -17.96 -13.25
N ASP A 62 -7.99 -18.95 -13.00
CA ASP A 62 -8.88 -19.53 -14.00
C ASP A 62 -10.09 -18.63 -14.26
N ARG A 63 -10.18 -18.07 -15.46
CA ARG A 63 -11.28 -17.17 -15.86
C ARG A 63 -12.64 -17.86 -15.90
N SER A 64 -12.71 -19.20 -15.93
CA SER A 64 -13.97 -19.92 -15.79
C SER A 64 -14.64 -19.64 -14.44
N LYS A 65 -13.82 -19.51 -13.38
CA LYS A 65 -14.23 -19.17 -12.02
C LYS A 65 -14.27 -17.65 -11.80
N TYR A 66 -13.36 -16.91 -12.42
CA TYR A 66 -13.22 -15.45 -12.30
C TYR A 66 -13.61 -14.75 -13.60
N ARG A 67 -14.90 -14.71 -13.92
CA ARG A 67 -15.41 -14.18 -15.20
C ARG A 67 -14.95 -12.74 -15.48
N ASP A 68 -14.91 -11.91 -14.44
CA ASP A 68 -14.58 -10.49 -14.54
C ASP A 68 -13.05 -10.24 -14.59
N ALA A 69 -12.23 -11.29 -14.46
CA ALA A 69 -10.78 -11.17 -14.55
C ALA A 69 -10.35 -10.83 -15.99
N PRO A 70 -9.50 -9.80 -16.17
CA PRO A 70 -8.96 -9.42 -17.48
C PRO A 70 -8.24 -10.56 -18.21
N GLU A 71 -8.30 -10.54 -19.55
CA GLU A 71 -7.58 -11.53 -20.38
C GLU A 71 -6.06 -11.37 -20.19
N ASP A 72 -5.60 -10.13 -20.28
CA ASP A 72 -4.23 -9.72 -20.02
C ASP A 72 -3.85 -10.00 -18.56
N LYS A 73 -2.88 -10.91 -18.39
CA LYS A 73 -2.38 -11.35 -17.08
C LYS A 73 -1.83 -10.19 -16.25
N GLU A 74 -1.20 -9.20 -16.87
CA GLU A 74 -0.65 -8.05 -16.13
C GLU A 74 -1.76 -7.15 -15.58
N ARG A 75 -2.88 -7.02 -16.31
CA ARG A 75 -4.05 -6.24 -15.88
C ARG A 75 -4.85 -6.93 -14.76
N ARG A 76 -4.72 -8.25 -14.59
CA ARG A 76 -5.35 -8.97 -13.47
C ARG A 76 -4.89 -8.46 -12.13
N TRP A 77 -3.63 -8.04 -12.02
CA TRP A 77 -3.11 -7.47 -10.77
C TRP A 77 -3.87 -6.21 -10.35
N SER A 78 -4.02 -5.24 -11.26
CA SER A 78 -4.78 -4.00 -10.97
C SER A 78 -6.26 -4.25 -10.68
N TRP A 79 -6.85 -5.29 -11.28
CA TRP A 79 -8.22 -5.70 -11.00
C TRP A 79 -8.38 -6.26 -9.58
N PHE A 80 -7.43 -7.10 -9.16
CA PHE A 80 -7.50 -7.81 -7.89
C PHE A 80 -7.28 -6.93 -6.67
N VAL A 81 -6.37 -5.95 -6.75
CA VAL A 81 -5.95 -5.12 -5.60
C VAL A 81 -6.83 -3.88 -5.36
N GLY A 82 -7.92 -3.71 -6.11
CA GLY A 82 -8.77 -2.52 -6.05
C GLY A 82 -9.65 -2.38 -4.79
N PHE A 83 -9.38 -3.14 -3.73
CA PHE A 83 -10.27 -3.26 -2.57
C PHE A 83 -10.04 -2.19 -1.50
N GLU A 84 -10.85 -1.13 -1.56
CA GLU A 84 -10.87 0.00 -0.62
C GLU A 84 -11.50 -0.35 0.76
N ARG A 85 -12.15 -1.52 0.91
CA ARG A 85 -13.17 -1.74 1.95
C ARG A 85 -12.59 -2.00 3.35
N TRP A 86 -11.48 -2.72 3.45
CA TRP A 86 -10.91 -3.13 4.74
C TRP A 86 -10.51 -1.94 5.63
N CYS A 87 -10.12 -0.82 5.04
CA CYS A 87 -9.67 0.37 5.77
C CYS A 87 -10.78 1.13 6.50
N LYS A 88 -12.05 0.81 6.23
CA LYS A 88 -13.19 1.52 6.84
C LYS A 88 -13.68 0.88 8.14
N GLU A 89 -13.30 -0.37 8.39
CA GLU A 89 -13.95 -1.21 9.42
C GLU A 89 -13.06 -1.48 10.66
N LEU A 90 -11.84 -0.96 10.72
CA LEU A 90 -11.00 -1.05 11.92
C LEU A 90 -11.57 -0.17 13.05
N THR A 91 -11.67 -0.72 14.27
CA THR A 91 -12.19 -0.04 15.47
C THR A 91 -11.25 -0.16 16.67
N SER A 92 -11.39 0.73 17.67
CA SER A 92 -10.54 0.73 18.88
C SER A 92 -10.65 -0.49 19.78
N ALA A 93 -11.64 -1.36 19.58
CA ALA A 93 -11.72 -2.63 20.28
C ALA A 93 -10.67 -3.67 19.79
N ASP A 94 -9.98 -3.39 18.69
CA ASP A 94 -9.11 -4.34 17.98
C ASP A 94 -7.65 -4.37 18.50
N GLU A 95 -7.41 -3.86 19.70
CA GLU A 95 -6.06 -3.62 20.23
C GLU A 95 -5.39 -4.88 20.81
N MET A 96 -6.18 -5.79 21.40
CA MET A 96 -5.68 -7.03 21.99
C MET A 96 -5.50 -8.09 20.89
N ASP A 97 -4.30 -8.67 20.81
CA ASP A 97 -3.95 -9.81 19.93
C ASP A 97 -4.16 -9.57 18.41
N PHE A 98 -3.61 -8.45 17.93
CA PHE A 98 -3.74 -8.02 16.54
C PHE A 98 -3.29 -9.07 15.51
N ALA A 99 -2.14 -9.74 15.74
CA ALA A 99 -1.61 -10.71 14.78
C ALA A 99 -2.56 -11.90 14.57
N ASN A 100 -3.14 -12.43 15.64
CA ASN A 100 -4.02 -13.60 15.55
C ASN A 100 -5.49 -13.26 15.25
N GLN A 101 -5.96 -12.04 15.52
CA GLN A 101 -7.38 -11.70 15.39
C GLN A 101 -7.67 -10.69 14.28
N CYS A 102 -6.73 -9.78 14.01
CA CYS A 102 -6.97 -8.60 13.18
C CYS A 102 -5.95 -8.42 12.04
N LEU A 103 -4.98 -9.32 11.89
CA LEU A 103 -4.04 -9.24 10.77
C LEU A 103 -4.82 -9.34 9.45
N PRO A 104 -4.66 -8.40 8.50
CA PRO A 104 -5.39 -8.44 7.25
C PRO A 104 -4.90 -9.56 6.33
N PRO A 105 -5.71 -9.94 5.34
CA PRO A 105 -5.22 -10.70 4.20
C PRO A 105 -4.09 -9.97 3.44
N VAL A 106 -3.26 -10.74 2.73
CA VAL A 106 -2.01 -10.25 2.10
C VAL A 106 -2.25 -9.15 1.06
N ASP A 107 -3.36 -9.19 0.33
CA ASP A 107 -3.74 -8.16 -0.64
C ASP A 107 -3.99 -6.80 0.02
N VAL A 108 -4.60 -6.80 1.21
CA VAL A 108 -4.81 -5.58 2.00
C VAL A 108 -3.48 -5.05 2.55
N ILE A 109 -2.62 -5.93 3.06
CA ILE A 109 -1.28 -5.55 3.54
C ILE A 109 -0.46 -4.94 2.39
N MET A 110 -0.57 -5.47 1.17
CA MET A 110 0.08 -4.91 -0.02
C MET A 110 -0.42 -3.49 -0.34
N VAL A 111 -1.73 -3.26 -0.26
CA VAL A 111 -2.32 -1.92 -0.49
C VAL A 111 -1.83 -0.92 0.55
N TRP A 112 -1.73 -1.34 1.82
CA TRP A 112 -1.19 -0.49 2.89
C TRP A 112 0.29 -0.21 2.72
N HIS A 113 1.07 -1.23 2.37
CA HIS A 113 2.50 -1.09 2.11
C HIS A 113 2.75 -0.07 0.99
N ALA A 114 2.05 -0.20 -0.13
CA ALA A 114 2.13 0.73 -1.25
C ALA A 114 1.70 2.16 -0.87
N TYR A 115 0.74 2.31 0.05
CA TYR A 115 0.32 3.61 0.55
C TYR A 115 1.38 4.29 1.43
N LEU A 116 2.04 3.52 2.32
CA LEU A 116 3.10 4.04 3.19
C LEU A 116 4.34 4.51 2.42
N LEU A 117 4.57 3.98 1.22
CA LEU A 117 5.64 4.42 0.33
C LEU A 117 5.34 5.74 -0.42
N ASN A 118 4.17 6.36 -0.18
CA ASN A 118 3.82 7.63 -0.81
C ASN A 118 4.57 8.79 -0.12
N PRO A 119 5.40 9.57 -0.83
CA PRO A 119 6.19 10.68 -0.25
C PRO A 119 5.35 11.74 0.48
N ALA A 120 4.06 11.86 0.14
CA ALA A 120 3.15 12.75 0.86
C ALA A 120 3.02 12.37 2.34
N TYR A 121 3.16 11.09 2.70
CA TYR A 121 3.12 10.63 4.09
C TYR A 121 4.29 11.20 4.91
N ASP A 122 5.49 11.21 4.34
CA ASP A 122 6.70 11.74 4.98
C ASP A 122 6.69 13.27 5.07
N LEU A 123 6.15 13.95 4.05
CA LEU A 123 6.00 15.41 4.06
C LEU A 123 5.04 15.91 5.16
N HIS A 124 4.13 15.04 5.62
CA HIS A 124 3.21 15.29 6.72
C HIS A 124 3.76 14.89 8.10
N GLY A 125 5.08 14.60 8.21
CA GLY A 125 5.75 14.40 9.50
C GLY A 125 5.12 13.32 10.37
N GLY A 126 4.65 12.21 9.77
CA GLY A 126 3.96 11.13 10.50
C GLY A 126 2.64 11.56 11.16
N ILE A 127 2.13 12.74 10.83
CA ILE A 127 0.98 13.37 11.45
C ILE A 127 -0.12 13.51 10.39
N LEU A 128 -0.74 12.38 10.04
CA LEU A 128 -2.18 12.39 9.80
C LEU A 128 -2.87 12.54 11.17
N LYS A 129 -2.68 13.68 11.86
CA LYS A 129 -3.53 14.09 13.00
C LYS A 129 -4.89 14.45 12.42
N THR A 130 -5.67 13.41 12.19
CA THR A 130 -7.08 13.47 11.86
C THR A 130 -7.79 12.67 12.95
N PRO A 131 -9.10 12.83 13.17
CA PRO A 131 -9.85 12.01 14.14
C PRO A 131 -9.75 10.48 13.91
N TYR A 132 -9.10 10.05 12.81
CA TYR A 132 -8.72 8.67 12.46
C TYR A 132 -7.32 8.24 12.96
N GLU A 133 -6.66 9.00 13.84
CA GLU A 133 -5.41 8.63 14.53
C GLU A 133 -5.43 7.20 15.11
N THR A 134 -6.61 6.68 15.44
CA THR A 134 -6.78 5.34 15.99
C THR A 134 -6.63 4.21 14.95
N ASN A 135 -6.87 4.44 13.65
CA ASN A 135 -6.73 3.40 12.62
C ASN A 135 -5.35 3.41 11.97
N THR A 136 -4.72 4.58 11.81
CA THR A 136 -3.38 4.70 11.19
C THR A 136 -2.30 4.01 12.02
N SER A 137 -2.37 4.13 13.35
CA SER A 137 -1.48 3.39 14.25
C SER A 137 -1.59 1.87 14.07
N ARG A 138 -2.78 1.35 13.75
CA ARG A 138 -3.02 -0.08 13.54
C ARG A 138 -2.49 -0.59 12.20
N TYR A 139 -2.56 0.20 11.13
CA TYR A 139 -1.90 -0.14 9.86
C TYR A 139 -0.38 -0.28 10.05
N LEU A 140 0.21 0.63 10.83
CA LEU A 140 1.63 0.61 11.15
C LEU A 140 2.03 -0.61 11.98
N ARG A 141 1.13 -1.22 12.78
CA ARG A 141 1.45 -2.42 13.57
C ARG A 141 1.90 -3.61 12.72
N VAL A 142 1.33 -3.78 11.52
CA VAL A 142 1.78 -4.80 10.56
C VAL A 142 3.26 -4.62 10.22
N PHE A 143 3.73 -3.37 10.18
CA PHE A 143 5.09 -3.03 9.79
C PHE A 143 6.04 -2.81 10.98
N GLN A 144 5.51 -2.78 12.22
CA GLN A 144 6.33 -2.68 13.44
C GLN A 144 7.04 -3.99 13.76
N ASP A 145 6.37 -5.12 13.53
CA ASP A 145 6.92 -6.47 13.72
C ASP A 145 6.68 -7.31 12.46
N LEU A 146 7.52 -7.06 11.45
CA LEU A 146 7.46 -7.76 10.18
C LEU A 146 7.80 -9.24 10.29
N GLU A 147 8.65 -9.62 11.24
CA GLU A 147 9.04 -11.01 11.46
C GLU A 147 7.83 -11.83 11.93
N GLN A 148 7.16 -11.38 13.00
CA GLN A 148 5.94 -12.01 13.49
C GLN A 148 4.83 -11.97 12.44
N THR A 149 4.71 -10.86 11.70
CA THR A 149 3.74 -10.72 10.62
C THR A 149 3.95 -11.78 9.54
N CYS A 150 5.17 -11.95 9.03
CA CYS A 150 5.46 -12.94 7.98
C CYS A 150 5.21 -14.37 8.48
N TYR A 151 5.65 -14.69 9.71
CA TYR A 151 5.34 -15.99 10.34
C TYR A 151 3.83 -16.28 10.39
N THR A 152 3.03 -15.25 10.68
CA THR A 152 1.57 -15.33 10.78
C THR A 152 0.87 -15.37 9.41
N ILE A 153 1.54 -14.94 8.33
CA ILE A 153 1.07 -15.08 6.94
C ILE A 153 1.38 -16.47 6.40
N ASP A 154 2.56 -17.05 6.72
CA ASP A 154 2.95 -18.40 6.31
C ASP A 154 2.06 -19.50 6.94
N SER A 155 1.44 -19.19 8.08
CA SER A 155 0.52 -20.09 8.77
C SER A 155 -0.93 -19.91 8.29
N PRO A 156 -1.75 -20.99 8.27
CA PRO A 156 -3.18 -20.88 8.02
C PRO A 156 -3.86 -19.86 8.95
N PRO A 157 -4.87 -19.10 8.49
CA PRO A 157 -5.59 -18.16 9.34
C PRO A 157 -6.26 -18.85 10.52
N SER A 158 -6.16 -18.23 11.69
CA SER A 158 -6.93 -18.63 12.86
C SER A 158 -8.42 -18.44 12.61
N ASP A 159 -9.26 -19.24 13.26
CA ASP A 159 -10.71 -19.08 13.19
C ASP A 159 -11.14 -17.69 13.66
N ALA A 160 -10.49 -17.15 14.69
CA ALA A 160 -10.76 -15.80 15.20
C ALA A 160 -10.51 -14.72 14.14
N ARG A 161 -9.44 -14.84 13.34
CA ARG A 161 -9.12 -13.94 12.23
C ARG A 161 -10.17 -14.01 11.13
N VAL A 162 -10.56 -15.22 10.74
CA VAL A 162 -11.58 -15.44 9.70
C VAL A 162 -12.94 -14.87 10.14
N GLN A 163 -13.33 -15.11 11.40
CA GLN A 163 -14.61 -14.61 11.94
C GLN A 163 -14.62 -13.10 12.07
N THR A 164 -13.54 -12.50 12.59
CA THR A 164 -13.41 -11.03 12.71
C THR A 164 -13.55 -10.35 11.36
N GLN A 165 -12.87 -10.89 10.35
CA GLN A 165 -12.97 -10.41 8.97
C GLN A 165 -14.41 -10.45 8.47
N LEU A 166 -15.06 -11.62 8.57
CA LEU A 166 -16.39 -11.84 8.03
C LEU A 166 -17.43 -10.96 8.75
N GLN A 167 -17.32 -10.80 10.06
CA GLN A 167 -18.22 -9.96 10.85
C GLN A 167 -18.12 -8.49 10.48
N LYS A 168 -16.90 -7.98 10.27
CA LYS A 168 -16.67 -6.55 9.99
C LYS A 168 -16.91 -6.17 8.54
N THR A 169 -16.40 -6.98 7.63
CA THR A 169 -16.35 -6.62 6.20
C THR A 169 -17.45 -7.28 5.38
N HIS A 170 -18.10 -8.31 5.95
CA HIS A 170 -19.04 -9.21 5.26
C HIS A 170 -18.44 -9.90 4.04
N VAL A 171 -17.12 -10.10 4.02
CA VAL A 171 -16.42 -10.82 2.96
C VAL A 171 -15.50 -11.89 3.56
N PRO A 172 -15.20 -12.96 2.81
CA PRO A 172 -14.24 -13.97 3.25
C PRO A 172 -12.85 -13.40 3.56
N TYR A 173 -12.07 -14.13 4.36
CA TYR A 173 -10.67 -13.80 4.60
C TYR A 173 -9.80 -14.10 3.37
N ASP A 174 -10.08 -15.19 2.65
CA ASP A 174 -9.31 -15.50 1.45
C ASP A 174 -9.61 -14.45 0.34
N PRO A 175 -8.57 -13.77 -0.18
CA PRO A 175 -8.76 -12.74 -1.20
C PRO A 175 -9.36 -13.27 -2.51
N PHE A 176 -9.12 -14.53 -2.84
CA PHE A 176 -9.66 -15.17 -4.05
C PHE A 176 -11.11 -15.60 -3.88
N GLU A 177 -11.57 -15.95 -2.68
CA GLU A 177 -12.99 -16.12 -2.37
C GLU A 177 -13.71 -14.78 -2.38
N SER A 178 -13.09 -13.75 -1.78
CA SER A 178 -13.60 -12.38 -1.80
C SER A 178 -13.78 -11.84 -3.20
N ALA A 179 -12.82 -12.07 -4.10
CA ALA A 179 -12.89 -11.62 -5.49
C ALA A 179 -14.05 -12.23 -6.31
N ILE A 180 -14.60 -13.37 -5.89
CA ILE A 180 -15.77 -14.00 -6.54
C ILE A 180 -17.06 -13.28 -6.15
N ILE A 181 -17.15 -12.89 -4.88
CA ILE A 181 -18.36 -12.30 -4.29
C ILE A 181 -18.40 -10.79 -4.58
N LEU A 182 -17.24 -10.13 -4.50
CA LEU A 182 -17.10 -8.70 -4.69
C LEU A 182 -16.95 -8.36 -6.18
N THR A 183 -18.07 -8.36 -6.89
CA THR A 183 -18.12 -7.98 -8.31
C THR A 183 -18.67 -6.58 -8.55
N ASP A 184 -19.28 -5.99 -7.52
CA ASP A 184 -20.09 -4.78 -7.63
C ASP A 184 -19.78 -3.80 -6.48
N ARG A 185 -20.00 -2.51 -6.72
CA ARG A 185 -19.84 -1.42 -5.76
C ARG A 185 -20.95 -0.38 -5.90
N GLU A 186 -21.42 0.12 -4.78
CA GLU A 186 -22.28 1.31 -4.76
C GLU A 186 -21.46 2.61 -4.85
N ILE A 187 -21.87 3.49 -5.77
CA ILE A 187 -21.39 4.87 -5.90
C ILE A 187 -22.57 5.84 -5.87
N ALA A 188 -22.32 7.10 -5.52
CA ALA A 188 -23.34 8.15 -5.61
C ALA A 188 -23.22 8.89 -6.96
N CYS A 189 -24.35 9.15 -7.60
CA CYS A 189 -24.38 9.98 -8.80
C CYS A 189 -23.94 11.42 -8.47
N PRO A 190 -22.98 12.00 -9.19
CA PRO A 190 -22.46 13.33 -8.87
C PRO A 190 -23.45 14.48 -9.10
N GLN A 191 -24.55 14.24 -9.81
CA GLN A 191 -25.55 15.28 -10.13
C GLN A 191 -26.84 15.14 -9.30
N CYS A 192 -27.35 13.92 -9.10
CA CYS A 192 -28.62 13.71 -8.39
C CYS A 192 -28.48 12.93 -7.08
N LEU A 193 -27.25 12.57 -6.68
CA LEU A 193 -26.91 11.79 -5.48
C LEU A 193 -27.54 10.39 -5.39
N LYS A 194 -28.36 9.99 -6.37
CA LYS A 194 -28.92 8.64 -6.45
C LYS A 194 -27.79 7.61 -6.41
N LYS A 195 -27.94 6.62 -5.53
CA LYS A 195 -27.06 5.46 -5.45
C LYS A 195 -27.14 4.65 -6.74
N VAL A 196 -25.98 4.35 -7.32
CA VAL A 196 -25.82 3.56 -8.54
C VAL A 196 -24.90 2.40 -8.18
N ASN A 197 -25.37 1.18 -8.42
CA ASN A 197 -24.52 0.01 -8.32
C ASN A 197 -23.74 -0.16 -9.63
N VAL A 198 -22.42 -0.32 -9.54
CA VAL A 198 -21.51 -0.46 -10.67
C VAL A 198 -20.63 -1.68 -10.52
N ARG A 199 -20.42 -2.38 -11.64
CA ARG A 199 -19.44 -3.47 -11.72
C ARG A 199 -18.03 -2.95 -11.46
N LEU A 200 -17.25 -3.72 -10.71
CA LEU A 200 -15.84 -3.42 -10.47
C LEU A 200 -15.00 -3.61 -11.73
N ALA A 201 -15.30 -4.65 -12.52
CA ALA A 201 -14.75 -4.87 -13.85
C ALA A 201 -15.80 -5.53 -14.74
N ASP A 202 -15.69 -5.30 -16.04
CA ASP A 202 -16.50 -5.95 -17.06
C ASP A 202 -15.66 -6.26 -18.32
N SER A 203 -16.23 -7.05 -19.23
CA SER A 203 -15.59 -7.43 -20.50
C SER A 203 -15.42 -6.26 -21.47
N ASN A 204 -16.16 -5.17 -21.28
CA ASN A 204 -16.12 -3.99 -22.14
C ASN A 204 -15.02 -3.00 -21.73
N GLY A 205 -14.34 -3.25 -20.60
CA GLY A 205 -13.32 -2.37 -20.07
C GLY A 205 -13.87 -1.16 -19.31
N THR A 206 -15.16 -1.17 -18.95
CA THR A 206 -15.89 0.01 -18.44
C THR A 206 -16.22 -0.04 -16.96
N GLY A 207 -15.76 -1.06 -16.23
CA GLY A 207 -15.97 -1.22 -14.81
C GLY A 207 -15.18 -0.23 -13.96
N TYR A 208 -15.58 -0.10 -12.68
CA TYR A 208 -15.08 0.91 -11.75
C TYR A 208 -13.55 0.92 -11.58
N LEU A 209 -12.92 -0.25 -11.55
CA LEU A 209 -11.48 -0.39 -11.40
C LEU A 209 -10.73 -0.25 -12.73
N GLN A 210 -11.41 -0.27 -13.88
CA GLN A 210 -10.81 -0.19 -15.20
C GLN A 210 -10.57 1.28 -15.63
N GLN A 211 -9.67 1.49 -16.59
CA GLN A 211 -9.24 2.83 -17.00
C GLN A 211 -10.40 3.67 -17.56
N ASP A 212 -11.19 3.09 -18.46
CA ASP A 212 -12.28 3.77 -19.16
C ASP A 212 -13.63 3.64 -18.45
N PHE A 213 -13.62 3.76 -17.11
CA PHE A 213 -14.83 3.63 -16.30
C PHE A 213 -15.94 4.58 -16.79
N ARG A 214 -17.09 4.01 -17.16
CA ARG A 214 -18.28 4.75 -17.55
C ARG A 214 -19.55 3.99 -17.17
N THR A 215 -20.48 4.68 -16.55
CA THR A 215 -21.83 4.14 -16.28
C THR A 215 -22.88 5.23 -16.47
N ARG A 216 -24.13 4.86 -16.70
CA ARG A 216 -25.22 5.83 -16.88
C ARG A 216 -26.13 5.83 -15.65
N CYS A 217 -26.36 7.02 -15.08
CA CYS A 217 -27.30 7.17 -13.98
C CYS A 217 -28.74 6.96 -14.46
N THR A 218 -29.52 6.14 -13.75
CA THR A 218 -30.94 5.91 -14.04
C THR A 218 -31.87 7.03 -13.57
N GLY A 219 -31.37 7.99 -12.78
CA GLY A 219 -32.15 9.12 -12.28
C GLY A 219 -32.08 10.34 -13.18
N CYS A 220 -30.86 10.80 -13.50
CA CYS A 220 -30.62 12.03 -14.26
C CYS A 220 -29.95 11.80 -15.62
N TRP A 221 -29.78 10.54 -16.04
CA TRP A 221 -29.17 10.13 -17.32
C TRP A 221 -27.71 10.55 -17.54
N LEU A 222 -27.08 11.18 -16.54
CA LEU A 222 -25.68 11.55 -16.58
C LEU A 222 -24.80 10.31 -16.83
N THR A 223 -23.90 10.42 -17.79
CA THR A 223 -22.78 9.47 -17.93
C THR A 223 -21.75 9.81 -16.86
N ILE A 224 -21.62 8.93 -15.87
CA ILE A 224 -20.70 9.02 -14.75
C ILE A 224 -19.35 8.43 -15.18
N THR A 225 -18.27 9.16 -14.93
CA THR A 225 -16.88 8.73 -15.18
C THR A 225 -16.04 8.99 -13.92
N LYS A 226 -14.79 8.51 -13.90
CA LYS A 226 -13.86 8.76 -12.77
C LYS A 226 -13.62 10.25 -12.57
N GLU A 227 -13.49 11.02 -13.64
CA GLU A 227 -13.28 12.47 -13.61
C GLU A 227 -14.48 13.18 -12.98
N LYS A 228 -15.72 12.80 -13.34
CA LYS A 228 -16.92 13.41 -12.76
C LYS A 228 -17.11 13.05 -11.29
N LEU A 229 -16.77 11.83 -10.89
CA LEU A 229 -16.76 11.44 -9.48
C LEU A 229 -15.70 12.23 -8.69
N ALA A 230 -14.50 12.39 -9.25
CA ALA A 230 -13.43 13.18 -8.66
C ALA A 230 -13.83 14.66 -8.54
N PHE A 231 -14.45 15.24 -9.56
CA PHE A 231 -14.94 16.60 -9.54
C PHE A 231 -16.06 16.81 -8.52
N HIS A 232 -17.04 15.91 -8.45
CA HIS A 232 -18.09 15.98 -7.44
C HIS A 232 -17.55 15.88 -6.01
N LYS A 233 -16.61 14.95 -5.79
CA LYS A 233 -15.90 14.86 -4.52
C LYS A 233 -15.18 16.18 -4.21
N PHE A 234 -14.45 16.74 -5.19
CA PHE A 234 -13.77 18.02 -5.03
C PHE A 234 -14.73 19.16 -4.63
N VAL A 235 -15.89 19.28 -5.29
CA VAL A 235 -16.91 20.29 -4.95
C VAL A 235 -17.51 20.05 -3.57
N LYS A 236 -17.84 18.80 -3.23
CA LYS A 236 -18.32 18.42 -1.90
C LYS A 236 -17.33 18.83 -0.81
N ASP A 237 -16.04 18.61 -1.07
CA ASP A 237 -14.96 18.94 -0.15
C ASP A 237 -14.72 20.47 -0.05
N LEU A 238 -15.09 21.23 -1.08
CA LEU A 238 -15.02 22.69 -1.11
C LEU A 238 -16.18 23.34 -0.32
N VAL A 239 -17.40 22.80 -0.46
CA VAL A 239 -18.63 23.37 0.11
C VAL A 239 -18.92 22.83 1.52
N GLY A 240 -18.24 21.75 1.94
CA GLY A 240 -18.37 21.20 3.29
C GLY A 240 -17.95 22.17 4.40
N PRO A 241 -18.36 21.94 5.66
CA PRO A 241 -18.20 22.85 6.80
C PRO A 241 -16.75 23.06 7.28
N ASN A 242 -15.74 22.66 6.50
CA ASN A 242 -14.35 22.64 6.90
C ASN A 242 -13.55 23.76 6.22
N ASP A 243 -12.96 24.65 7.02
CA ASP A 243 -12.28 25.89 6.59
C ASP A 243 -10.99 25.72 5.76
N VAL A 244 -10.46 24.50 5.54
CA VAL A 244 -9.11 24.30 4.93
C VAL A 244 -8.89 23.02 4.10
N LEU A 245 -8.63 23.17 2.78
CA LEU A 245 -7.63 22.40 2.02
C LEU A 245 -6.79 21.28 2.72
N THR A 246 -6.76 20.01 2.30
CA THR A 246 -5.89 18.95 2.85
C THR A 246 -4.66 18.89 1.97
N GLY A 247 -3.49 18.97 2.59
CA GLY A 247 -2.24 19.16 1.86
C GLY A 247 -1.86 20.64 1.70
N THR A 248 -2.78 21.59 1.95
CA THR A 248 -2.48 23.03 1.89
C THR A 248 -2.11 23.64 3.25
N LEU A 249 -2.27 22.89 4.34
CA LEU A 249 -1.87 23.27 5.71
C LEU A 249 -0.37 23.29 5.95
N HIS A 250 0.45 22.73 5.05
CA HIS A 250 1.85 22.44 5.34
C HIS A 250 2.81 23.15 4.38
N THR A 251 3.86 23.72 4.95
CA THR A 251 5.07 24.18 4.24
C THR A 251 6.29 23.48 4.82
N LEU A 252 7.40 23.47 4.08
CA LEU A 252 8.70 22.99 4.56
C LEU A 252 9.06 23.52 5.97
N ASP A 253 8.57 24.71 6.31
CA ASP A 253 8.97 25.45 7.52
C ASP A 253 7.83 25.58 8.57
N ASN A 254 6.63 25.07 8.27
CA ASN A 254 5.48 25.21 9.18
C ASN A 254 4.46 24.09 8.97
N THR A 255 4.26 23.30 10.01
CA THR A 255 3.41 22.12 10.04
C THR A 255 1.91 22.44 10.20
N GLU A 256 1.52 23.67 10.53
CA GLU A 256 0.12 24.13 10.59
C GLU A 256 -0.01 25.60 10.12
N ASN A 257 0.25 25.87 8.84
CA ASN A 257 0.13 27.20 8.26
C ASN A 257 -1.30 27.46 7.73
N SER A 258 -2.24 27.66 8.64
CA SER A 258 -3.65 27.93 8.33
C SER A 258 -3.87 29.17 7.45
N ARG A 259 -2.95 30.15 7.45
CA ARG A 259 -2.99 31.32 6.56
C ARG A 259 -2.65 30.96 5.12
N ARG A 260 -1.57 30.20 4.89
CA ARG A 260 -1.24 29.72 3.54
C ARG A 260 -2.28 28.71 3.05
N ALA A 261 -2.83 27.89 3.94
CA ALA A 261 -3.89 26.95 3.60
C ALA A 261 -5.11 27.63 2.97
N LYS A 262 -5.47 28.82 3.48
CA LYS A 262 -6.52 29.68 2.92
C LYS A 262 -6.12 30.31 1.56
N VAL A 263 -4.88 30.76 1.43
CA VAL A 263 -4.39 31.35 0.16
C VAL A 263 -4.26 30.30 -0.95
N VAL A 264 -3.83 29.08 -0.63
CA VAL A 264 -3.72 27.97 -1.59
C VAL A 264 -5.09 27.37 -1.89
N SER A 265 -6.03 27.36 -0.93
CA SER A 265 -7.41 26.95 -1.21
C SER A 265 -8.11 27.85 -2.23
N ASP A 266 -7.70 29.12 -2.31
CA ASP A 266 -8.19 30.07 -3.31
C ASP A 266 -7.55 29.86 -4.69
N HIS A 267 -6.49 29.04 -4.81
CA HIS A 267 -5.71 28.94 -6.04
C HIS A 267 -5.49 27.54 -6.62
N GLU A 268 -5.40 26.43 -5.88
CA GLU A 268 -5.25 25.09 -6.49
C GLU A 268 -5.79 23.91 -5.65
N CYS A 269 -6.21 22.87 -6.38
CA CYS A 269 -7.02 21.71 -5.97
C CYS A 269 -6.25 20.65 -5.17
N ILE A 270 -6.86 20.13 -4.09
CA ILE A 270 -6.98 18.70 -3.70
C ILE A 270 -7.54 18.63 -2.25
N ARG A 271 -8.63 17.86 -2.00
CA ARG A 271 -9.09 17.52 -0.63
C ARG A 271 -9.75 16.15 -0.41
N ARG A 272 -9.95 15.88 0.90
CA ARG A 272 -10.22 14.62 1.61
C ARG A 272 -11.66 14.10 1.47
N ASP A 273 -11.71 12.88 0.95
CA ASP A 273 -12.61 11.82 1.40
C ASP A 273 -11.93 10.52 0.92
N LYS A 274 -11.61 9.58 1.81
CA LYS A 274 -10.88 8.31 1.57
C LYS A 274 -9.38 8.34 1.92
N ILE A 275 -9.01 7.32 2.69
CA ILE A 275 -7.65 6.84 3.06
C ILE A 275 -6.74 6.61 1.84
N PHE A 276 -7.28 6.79 0.63
CA PHE A 276 -6.61 6.47 -0.62
C PHE A 276 -6.80 7.61 -1.62
N SER A 277 -5.67 8.16 -2.06
CA SER A 277 -5.61 9.03 -3.24
C SER A 277 -6.15 8.28 -4.46
N LEU A 278 -6.64 9.03 -5.45
CA LEU A 278 -6.97 8.48 -6.78
C LEU A 278 -5.80 7.71 -7.43
N ASP A 279 -4.56 7.91 -6.95
CA ASP A 279 -3.38 7.16 -7.41
C ASP A 279 -3.04 5.90 -6.57
N LEU A 280 -3.95 5.37 -5.73
CA LEU A 280 -3.67 4.10 -5.02
C LEU A 280 -3.37 2.97 -6.00
N ILE A 281 -4.12 2.89 -7.10
CA ILE A 281 -3.86 1.90 -8.16
C ILE A 281 -2.46 2.09 -8.72
N GLY A 282 -2.04 3.32 -9.03
CA GLY A 282 -0.69 3.59 -9.52
C GLY A 282 0.39 3.27 -8.48
N ALA A 283 0.17 3.55 -7.19
CA ALA A 283 1.08 3.17 -6.12
C ALA A 283 1.24 1.65 -6.01
N VAL A 284 0.13 0.90 -6.03
CA VAL A 284 0.15 -0.57 -5.99
C VAL A 284 0.77 -1.17 -7.25
N LEU A 285 0.59 -0.55 -8.42
CA LEU A 285 1.25 -0.96 -9.67
C LEU A 285 2.76 -0.73 -9.61
N ARG A 286 3.21 0.44 -9.14
CA ARG A 286 4.65 0.73 -8.95
C ARG A 286 5.28 -0.25 -7.95
N GLN A 287 4.62 -0.48 -6.82
CA GLN A 287 5.10 -1.42 -5.82
C GLN A 287 5.09 -2.86 -6.35
N GLY A 288 4.07 -3.24 -7.13
CA GLY A 288 4.05 -4.52 -7.82
C GLY A 288 5.19 -4.70 -8.83
N SER A 289 5.64 -3.64 -9.49
CA SER A 289 6.82 -3.69 -10.39
C SER A 289 8.14 -3.81 -9.61
N PHE A 290 8.23 -3.17 -8.44
CA PHE A 290 9.37 -3.30 -7.55
C PHE A 290 9.49 -4.73 -7.00
N VAL A 291 8.38 -5.29 -6.52
CA VAL A 291 8.29 -6.69 -6.04
C VAL A 291 8.77 -7.66 -7.12
N ASP A 292 8.31 -7.52 -8.37
CA ASP A 292 8.74 -8.39 -9.48
C ASP A 292 10.26 -8.34 -9.69
N LYS A 293 10.89 -7.18 -9.54
CA LYS A 293 12.35 -7.04 -9.71
C LYS A 293 13.09 -7.76 -8.59
N MET A 294 12.68 -7.56 -7.34
CA MET A 294 13.30 -8.23 -6.19
C MET A 294 13.13 -9.75 -6.26
N HIS A 295 11.95 -10.22 -6.66
CA HIS A 295 11.68 -11.64 -6.83
C HIS A 295 12.52 -12.25 -7.97
N LYS A 296 12.59 -11.59 -9.14
CA LYS A 296 13.42 -12.06 -10.27
C LYS A 296 14.93 -12.07 -9.99
N LEU A 297 15.40 -11.21 -9.08
CA LEU A 297 16.79 -11.22 -8.62
C LEU A 297 17.08 -12.36 -7.65
N GLY A 298 16.07 -13.10 -7.18
CA GLY A 298 16.20 -14.15 -6.17
C GLY A 298 16.27 -13.62 -4.73
N TRP A 299 16.19 -12.30 -4.53
CA TRP A 299 16.39 -11.66 -3.21
C TRP A 299 15.27 -11.98 -2.21
N THR A 300 14.12 -12.44 -2.69
CA THR A 300 12.99 -12.85 -1.84
C THR A 300 13.06 -14.32 -1.42
N GLU A 301 14.03 -15.10 -1.92
CA GLU A 301 14.16 -16.50 -1.55
C GLU A 301 14.67 -16.63 -0.09
N PRO A 302 14.09 -17.53 0.73
CA PRO A 302 14.41 -17.63 2.16
C PRO A 302 15.90 -17.78 2.48
N ASP A 303 16.60 -18.54 1.65
CA ASP A 303 17.99 -18.92 1.89
C ASP A 303 18.99 -18.00 1.18
N PHE A 304 18.54 -17.05 0.36
CA PHE A 304 19.43 -16.22 -0.47
C PHE A 304 20.41 -15.38 0.35
N PHE A 305 19.97 -14.86 1.50
CA PHE A 305 20.81 -14.07 2.41
C PHE A 305 21.13 -14.83 3.71
N SER A 306 21.15 -16.16 3.68
CA SER A 306 21.47 -16.99 4.85
C SER A 306 22.97 -17.14 5.10
N SER A 307 23.77 -17.07 4.03
CA SER A 307 25.23 -17.15 4.11
C SER A 307 25.87 -15.80 4.46
N SER A 308 27.03 -15.83 5.12
CA SER A 308 27.80 -14.62 5.42
C SER A 308 28.28 -13.90 4.16
N GLU A 309 28.50 -14.63 3.06
CA GLU A 309 28.96 -14.09 1.77
C GLU A 309 27.84 -13.31 1.06
N ASP A 310 26.62 -13.85 1.05
CA ASP A 310 25.48 -13.21 0.39
C ASP A 310 24.96 -12.01 1.20
N GLU A 311 25.05 -12.07 2.54
CA GLU A 311 24.67 -10.98 3.44
C GLU A 311 25.51 -9.70 3.24
N VAL A 312 26.70 -9.81 2.63
CA VAL A 312 27.54 -8.65 2.27
C VAL A 312 26.79 -7.63 1.42
N ALA A 313 25.89 -8.07 0.53
CA ALA A 313 25.06 -7.15 -0.25
C ALA A 313 24.12 -6.33 0.65
N LEU A 314 23.53 -6.94 1.69
CA LEU A 314 22.68 -6.24 2.65
C LEU A 314 23.48 -5.29 3.53
N LYS A 315 24.69 -5.68 3.94
CA LYS A 315 25.63 -4.82 4.66
C LYS A 315 25.97 -3.56 3.84
N HIS A 316 26.31 -3.72 2.57
CA HIS A 316 26.57 -2.60 1.67
C HIS A 316 25.34 -1.72 1.42
N CYS A 317 24.15 -2.31 1.23
CA CYS A 317 22.91 -1.55 1.10
C CYS A 317 22.64 -0.71 2.35
N THR A 318 22.82 -1.29 3.53
CA THR A 318 22.64 -0.62 4.82
C THR A 318 23.63 0.53 4.98
N ALA A 319 24.93 0.27 4.71
CA ALA A 319 25.97 1.28 4.76
C ALA A 319 25.69 2.46 3.81
N ARG A 320 25.22 2.19 2.59
CA ARG A 320 24.85 3.23 1.61
C ARG A 320 23.60 4.01 2.00
N TYR A 321 22.66 3.38 2.71
CA TYR A 321 21.47 4.07 3.21
C TYR A 321 21.78 5.02 4.36
N HIS A 322 22.82 4.72 5.15
CA HIS A 322 23.29 5.57 6.26
C HIS A 322 24.42 6.55 5.89
N ALA A 323 24.85 6.59 4.63
CA ALA A 323 25.87 7.52 4.12
C ALA A 323 25.23 8.74 3.47
#